data_AF-U6D3I5-F1
#
_entry.id   AF-U6D3I5-F1
#
_cell.length_a   1.000
_cell.length_b   1.000
_cell.length_c   1.000
_cell.angle_alpha   90.00
_cell.angle_beta   90.00
_cell.angle_gamma   90.00
#
_symmetry.space_group_name_H-M   'P 1'
#
loop_
_entity.id
_entity.type
_entity.pdbx_description
1 polymer ?
#
loop_
_entity_poly.entity_id
_entity_poly.type
_entity_poly.pdbx_seq_one_letter_code
_entity_poly.pdbx_strand_id
1 'polypeptide(L)'
;MAAESPRKTTEPRSKTLSIHVVTWNVASAAPPLDLSDLLQLNKDNLNLDMYVIGLQEMNCGIMSLLSDTAFEDPWSSFFMDVLSPLSFVKVSSVRMQGLLLLFFAKHQHLPFVQILSTKSTPTGLFGYWGNKGGVNICLKLYGYYISIVNCHLPPHMANNDQRLEHFDRILEMQNFEGQDIPNILDHDLILWFGDMNFRIDDFGLHFVRESIKNRCYSDLWEKDQLSIAKRHDPLLREFQEGPLLFPPTYKFDKNSNNYDTSEK
;
A
#
# COMPACT_ATOMS: atom_id res chain seq x y z
N MET A 1 40.48 15.83 46.85
CA MET A 1 40.19 16.49 45.56
C MET A 1 39.91 15.39 44.55
N ALA A 2 38.64 15.17 44.21
CA ALA A 2 38.24 14.25 43.15
C ALA A 2 37.73 15.12 41.99
N ALA A 3 38.32 14.95 40.81
CA ALA A 3 37.87 15.62 39.60
C ALA A 3 36.73 14.80 39.00
N GLU A 4 35.52 15.37 38.99
CA GLU A 4 34.42 14.83 38.19
C GLU A 4 34.72 15.07 36.71
N SER A 5 34.75 14.00 35.93
CA SER A 5 34.80 14.08 34.47
C SER A 5 33.40 14.45 33.95
N PRO A 6 33.28 15.44 33.03
CA PRO A 6 31.99 15.81 32.49
C PRO A 6 31.48 14.67 31.60
N ARG A 7 30.34 14.06 32.00
CA ARG A 7 29.57 13.18 31.13
C ARG A 7 29.21 13.96 29.87
N LYS A 8 29.83 13.60 28.75
CA LYS A 8 29.35 13.98 27.42
C LYS A 8 27.93 13.42 27.29
N THR A 9 26.94 14.30 27.35
CA THR A 9 25.58 14.02 26.91
C THR A 9 25.63 13.82 25.41
N THR A 10 25.82 12.57 24.97
CA THR A 10 25.58 12.19 23.58
C THR A 10 24.09 12.34 23.34
N GLU A 11 23.70 13.24 22.44
CA GLU A 11 22.33 13.29 21.92
C GLU A 11 21.89 11.87 21.51
N PRO A 12 20.63 11.47 21.78
CA PRO A 12 20.15 10.16 21.36
C PRO A 12 20.28 10.09 19.84
N ARG A 13 21.11 9.16 19.37
CA ARG A 13 21.34 8.91 17.95
C ARG A 13 20.00 8.51 17.35
N SER A 14 19.36 9.40 16.58
CA SER A 14 18.11 9.07 15.90
C SER A 14 18.37 7.92 14.93
N LYS A 15 17.65 6.81 15.13
CA LYS A 15 17.73 5.65 14.25
C LYS A 15 16.71 5.86 13.13
N THR A 16 17.19 6.16 11.93
CA THR A 16 16.35 6.17 10.73
C THR A 16 16.03 4.73 10.34
N LEU A 17 14.75 4.44 10.11
CA LEU A 17 14.29 3.17 9.59
C LEU A 17 13.84 3.32 8.14
N SER A 18 14.03 2.28 7.34
CA SER A 18 13.64 2.26 5.92
C SER A 18 12.52 1.24 5.68
N ILE A 19 11.46 1.67 5.00
CA ILE A 19 10.28 0.87 4.67
C ILE A 19 10.11 0.86 3.14
N HIS A 20 9.97 -0.32 2.55
CA HIS A 20 9.68 -0.49 1.13
C HIS A 20 8.21 -0.86 0.97
N VAL A 21 7.45 0.00 0.30
CA VAL A 21 6.02 -0.18 0.09
C VAL A 21 5.77 -0.62 -1.34
N VAL A 22 5.03 -1.72 -1.51
CA VAL A 22 4.66 -2.28 -2.80
C VAL A 22 3.14 -2.31 -2.90
N THR A 23 2.60 -1.83 -4.02
CA THR A 23 1.21 -2.02 -4.41
C THR A 23 1.14 -2.73 -5.76
N TRP A 24 0.29 -3.74 -5.89
CA TRP A 24 0.09 -4.42 -7.16
C TRP A 24 -1.30 -5.03 -7.32
N ASN A 25 -2.05 -4.54 -8.32
CA ASN A 25 -3.24 -5.22 -8.80
C ASN A 25 -2.81 -6.39 -9.69
N VAL A 26 -2.96 -7.62 -9.18
CA VAL A 26 -2.46 -8.83 -9.82
C VAL A 26 -3.43 -9.41 -10.85
N ALA A 27 -4.61 -8.82 -11.04
CA ALA A 27 -5.62 -9.25 -12.03
C ALA A 27 -5.88 -10.78 -12.01
N SER A 28 -5.97 -11.35 -10.80
CA SER A 28 -6.14 -12.78 -10.51
C SER A 28 -5.02 -13.71 -10.98
N ALA A 29 -3.85 -13.16 -11.32
CA ALA A 29 -2.66 -13.92 -11.64
C ALA A 29 -2.09 -14.63 -10.40
N ALA A 30 -1.42 -15.75 -10.65
CA ALA A 30 -0.57 -16.40 -9.67
C ALA A 30 0.76 -15.63 -9.51
N PRO A 31 1.48 -15.82 -8.38
CA PRO A 31 2.82 -15.27 -8.23
C PRO A 31 3.73 -15.65 -9.41
N PRO A 32 4.50 -14.70 -9.97
CA PRO A 32 5.47 -15.00 -11.02
C PRO A 32 6.70 -15.73 -10.43
N LEU A 33 7.62 -16.17 -11.30
CA LEU A 33 8.85 -16.84 -10.86
C LEU A 33 9.87 -15.88 -10.23
N ASP A 34 9.83 -14.59 -10.59
CA ASP A 34 10.80 -13.60 -10.15
C ASP A 34 10.14 -12.24 -9.88
N LEU A 35 10.45 -11.66 -8.72
CA LEU A 35 10.04 -10.32 -8.28
C LEU A 35 11.23 -9.48 -7.79
N SER A 36 12.46 -9.86 -8.18
CA SER A 36 13.69 -9.20 -7.71
C SER A 36 13.70 -7.71 -8.00
N ASP A 37 13.19 -7.27 -9.16
CA ASP A 37 13.09 -5.85 -9.49
C ASP A 37 12.04 -5.12 -8.65
N LEU A 38 10.86 -5.71 -8.45
CA LEU A 38 9.76 -5.13 -7.67
C LEU A 38 10.16 -4.94 -6.19
N LEU A 39 10.87 -5.92 -5.65
CA LEU A 39 11.39 -5.91 -4.28
C LEU A 39 12.77 -5.25 -4.18
N GLN A 40 13.32 -4.77 -5.29
CA GLN A 40 14.64 -4.14 -5.40
C GLN A 40 15.81 -5.01 -4.90
N LEU A 41 15.69 -6.33 -4.95
CA LEU A 41 16.70 -7.29 -4.45
C LEU A 41 18.03 -7.20 -5.21
N ASN A 42 18.00 -6.70 -6.45
CA ASN A 42 19.17 -6.53 -7.31
C ASN A 42 20.05 -5.33 -6.94
N LYS A 43 19.64 -4.50 -5.97
CA LYS A 43 20.43 -3.34 -5.54
C LYS A 43 21.32 -3.69 -4.36
N ASP A 44 22.63 -3.54 -4.57
CA ASP A 44 23.61 -3.63 -3.49
C ASP A 44 23.35 -2.56 -2.41
N ASN A 45 23.53 -2.92 -1.14
CA ASN A 45 23.47 -2.02 0.02
C ASN A 45 22.10 -1.40 0.36
N LEU A 46 20.98 -2.04 0.02
CA LEU A 46 19.68 -1.65 0.60
C LEU A 46 19.67 -1.94 2.11
N ASN A 47 19.91 -0.92 2.92
CA ASN A 47 19.67 -0.97 4.37
C ASN A 47 18.17 -0.85 4.64
N LEU A 48 17.40 -1.82 4.15
CA LEU A 48 15.96 -1.88 4.32
C LEU A 48 15.60 -2.60 5.61
N ASP A 49 14.65 -2.07 6.38
CA ASP A 49 14.25 -2.63 7.67
C ASP A 49 12.91 -3.37 7.58
N MET A 50 12.01 -2.91 6.69
CA MET A 50 10.64 -3.41 6.57
C MET A 50 10.16 -3.48 5.12
N TYR A 51 9.30 -4.44 4.83
CA TYR A 51 8.48 -4.48 3.63
C TYR A 51 7.00 -4.37 3.99
N VAL A 52 6.28 -3.60 3.20
CA VAL A 52 4.83 -3.49 3.22
C VAL A 52 4.34 -3.84 1.82
N ILE A 53 3.55 -4.90 1.68
CA ILE A 53 3.09 -5.38 0.36
C ILE A 53 1.57 -5.42 0.36
N GLY A 54 0.94 -4.64 -0.53
CA GLY A 54 -0.49 -4.65 -0.77
C GLY A 54 -0.82 -5.17 -2.16
N LEU A 55 -1.67 -6.19 -2.22
CA LEU A 55 -2.17 -6.73 -3.48
C LEU A 55 -3.66 -6.46 -3.64
N GLN A 56 -4.11 -6.37 -4.89
CA GLN A 56 -5.53 -6.28 -5.27
C GLN A 56 -5.86 -7.29 -6.36
N GLU A 57 -7.15 -7.64 -6.49
CA GLU A 57 -7.66 -8.66 -7.42
C GLU A 57 -6.98 -10.03 -7.32
N MET A 58 -6.54 -10.42 -6.13
CA MET A 58 -6.04 -11.78 -5.94
C MET A 58 -7.11 -12.82 -6.28
N ASN A 59 -6.67 -13.93 -6.88
CA ASN A 59 -7.56 -15.06 -7.10
C ASN A 59 -8.10 -15.56 -5.75
N CYS A 60 -9.42 -15.53 -5.59
CA CYS A 60 -10.12 -16.03 -4.42
C CYS A 60 -10.54 -17.51 -4.57
N GLY A 61 -10.11 -18.17 -5.65
CA GLY A 61 -10.58 -19.47 -6.10
C GLY A 61 -10.74 -20.45 -4.94
N ILE A 62 -11.91 -21.09 -4.85
CA ILE A 62 -12.39 -22.13 -3.91
C ILE A 62 -11.48 -22.41 -2.69
N MET A 63 -11.02 -21.38 -1.97
CA MET A 63 -10.82 -21.46 -0.53
C MET A 63 -12.24 -21.37 0.04
N SER A 64 -13.01 -22.43 -0.25
CA SER A 64 -14.36 -22.63 0.21
C SER A 64 -14.32 -22.67 1.72
N LEU A 65 -14.89 -21.67 2.37
CA LEU A 65 -15.73 -21.79 3.59
C LEU A 65 -15.21 -22.60 4.80
N LEU A 66 -14.02 -23.20 4.78
CA LEU A 66 -13.65 -24.33 5.64
C LEU A 66 -12.20 -24.30 6.15
N SER A 67 -11.35 -23.33 5.79
CA SER A 67 -9.96 -23.37 6.24
C SER A 67 -9.27 -22.00 6.37
N ASP A 68 -9.92 -21.02 7.01
CA ASP A 68 -9.28 -19.74 7.39
C ASP A 68 -8.10 -19.90 8.36
N THR A 69 -7.80 -21.12 8.82
CA THR A 69 -6.77 -21.41 9.82
C THR A 69 -5.60 -22.27 9.33
N ALA A 70 -5.67 -22.88 8.14
CA ALA A 70 -4.72 -23.95 7.77
C ALA A 70 -3.89 -23.72 6.50
N PHE A 71 -4.34 -22.87 5.57
CA PHE A 71 -3.59 -22.62 4.34
C PHE A 71 -3.37 -21.13 4.16
N GLU A 72 -2.10 -20.73 4.22
CA GLU A 72 -1.69 -19.41 3.75
C GLU A 72 -1.90 -19.32 2.24
N ASP A 73 -2.28 -18.14 1.77
CA ASP A 73 -2.48 -17.94 0.35
C ASP A 73 -1.14 -18.03 -0.42
N PRO A 74 -1.16 -18.41 -1.71
CA PRO A 74 0.07 -18.61 -2.49
C PRO A 74 0.98 -17.39 -2.56
N TRP A 75 0.43 -16.17 -2.50
CA TRP A 75 1.23 -14.95 -2.52
C TRP A 75 1.96 -14.74 -1.18
N SER A 76 1.28 -14.97 -0.06
CA SER A 76 1.91 -14.95 1.27
C SER A 76 3.09 -15.92 1.35
N SER A 77 2.91 -17.17 0.92
CA SER A 77 3.99 -18.18 0.88
C SER A 77 5.13 -17.73 -0.03
N PHE A 78 4.81 -17.26 -1.24
CA PHE A 78 5.81 -16.78 -2.19
C PHE A 78 6.69 -15.65 -1.61
N PHE A 79 6.08 -14.62 -1.01
CA PHE A 79 6.86 -13.52 -0.42
C PHE A 79 7.69 -13.97 0.78
N MET A 80 7.21 -14.92 1.59
CA MET A 80 8.03 -15.50 2.67
C MET A 80 9.24 -16.26 2.13
N ASP A 81 9.08 -17.05 1.07
CA ASP A 81 10.18 -17.79 0.45
C ASP A 81 11.25 -16.84 -0.12
N VAL A 82 10.82 -15.73 -0.73
CA VAL A 82 11.73 -14.71 -1.29
C VAL A 82 12.42 -13.88 -0.20
N LEU A 83 11.71 -13.50 0.86
CA LEU A 83 12.20 -12.54 1.86
C LEU A 83 12.89 -13.19 3.06
N SER A 84 12.60 -14.45 3.39
CA SER A 84 13.22 -15.14 4.52
C SER A 84 14.74 -15.28 4.44
N PRO A 85 15.38 -15.53 3.27
CA PRO A 85 16.84 -15.56 3.17
C PRO A 85 17.50 -14.20 3.49
N LEU A 86 16.73 -13.12 3.38
CA LEU A 86 17.16 -11.74 3.68
C LEU A 86 16.88 -11.35 5.14
N SER A 87 16.58 -12.33 6.00
CA SER A 87 16.29 -12.15 7.43
C SER A 87 15.03 -11.33 7.72
N PHE A 88 14.07 -11.29 6.80
CA PHE A 88 12.74 -10.74 7.04
C PHE A 88 11.79 -11.83 7.53
N VAL A 89 10.88 -11.46 8.42
CA VAL A 89 9.80 -12.32 8.91
C VAL A 89 8.47 -11.62 8.65
N LYS A 90 7.46 -12.38 8.21
CA LYS A 90 6.08 -11.89 8.12
C LYS A 90 5.56 -11.66 9.53
N VAL A 91 5.34 -10.40 9.90
CA VAL A 91 4.88 -10.00 11.23
C VAL A 91 3.36 -10.02 11.33
N SER A 92 2.68 -9.56 10.28
CA SER A 92 1.23 -9.50 10.23
C SER A 92 0.72 -9.55 8.80
N SER A 93 -0.50 -10.01 8.64
CA SER A 93 -1.22 -10.04 7.36
C SER A 93 -2.70 -9.84 7.59
N VAL A 94 -3.37 -9.18 6.65
CA VAL A 94 -4.82 -9.04 6.62
C VAL A 94 -5.32 -9.19 5.20
N ARG A 95 -6.43 -9.92 5.04
CA ARG A 95 -7.03 -10.23 3.74
C ARG A 95 -8.52 -9.91 3.75
N MET A 96 -9.02 -9.39 2.63
CA MET A 96 -10.45 -9.23 2.36
C MET A 96 -10.72 -9.57 0.89
N GLN A 97 -11.29 -10.75 0.64
CA GLN A 97 -11.48 -11.29 -0.70
C GLN A 97 -10.20 -11.20 -1.55
N GLY A 98 -10.17 -10.30 -2.53
CA GLY A 98 -9.04 -10.08 -3.45
C GLY A 98 -8.02 -9.06 -2.97
N LEU A 99 -8.21 -8.43 -1.80
CA LEU A 99 -7.22 -7.53 -1.18
C LEU A 99 -6.38 -8.29 -0.16
N LEU A 100 -5.07 -8.09 -0.18
CA LEU A 100 -4.13 -8.61 0.83
C LEU A 100 -3.17 -7.50 1.22
N LEU A 101 -2.87 -7.40 2.51
CA LEU A 101 -1.80 -6.56 3.03
C LEU A 101 -0.90 -7.42 3.90
N LEU A 102 0.40 -7.38 3.60
CA LEU A 102 1.46 -8.08 4.30
C LEU A 102 2.43 -7.06 4.90
N PHE A 103 2.84 -7.31 6.13
CA PHE A 103 3.89 -6.54 6.79
C PHE A 103 5.03 -7.47 7.21
N PHE A 104 6.23 -7.20 6.71
CA PHE A 104 7.45 -7.90 7.05
C PHE A 104 8.44 -6.95 7.73
N ALA A 105 9.20 -7.46 8.68
CA ALA A 105 10.29 -6.73 9.32
C ALA A 105 11.51 -7.64 9.50
N LYS A 106 12.71 -7.05 9.50
CA LYS A 106 13.91 -7.79 9.90
C LYS A 106 13.81 -8.25 11.36
N HIS A 107 14.37 -9.42 11.65
CA HIS A 107 14.36 -10.03 12.99
C HIS A 107 14.77 -9.06 14.12
N GLN A 108 15.73 -8.18 13.87
CA GLN A 108 16.23 -7.19 14.85
C GLN A 108 15.18 -6.16 15.31
N HIS A 109 14.10 -5.97 14.56
CA HIS A 109 13.04 -5.01 14.91
C HIS A 109 11.88 -5.66 15.66
N LEU A 110 11.72 -6.98 15.60
CA LEU A 110 10.55 -7.68 16.17
C LEU A 110 10.26 -7.34 17.64
N PRO A 111 11.25 -7.19 18.55
CA PRO A 111 11.00 -6.80 19.94
C PRO A 111 10.36 -5.40 20.10
N PHE A 112 10.40 -4.57 19.06
CA PHE A 112 9.92 -3.20 19.05
C PHE A 112 8.67 -3.01 18.17
N VAL A 113 8.11 -4.11 17.65
CA VAL A 113 6.88 -4.11 16.87
C VAL A 113 5.76 -4.70 17.72
N GLN A 114 4.67 -3.97 17.85
CA GLN A 114 3.45 -4.46 18.49
C GLN A 114 2.28 -4.25 17.53
N ILE A 115 1.70 -5.34 17.02
CA ILE A 115 0.46 -5.25 16.24
C ILE A 115 -0.68 -4.94 17.21
N LEU A 116 -1.36 -3.81 16.98
CA LEU A 116 -2.48 -3.38 17.81
C LEU A 116 -3.80 -3.89 17.25
N SER A 117 -3.97 -3.84 15.92
CA SER A 117 -5.18 -4.29 15.25
C SER A 117 -4.96 -4.56 13.77
N THR A 118 -5.82 -5.41 13.21
CA THR A 118 -6.02 -5.54 11.78
C THR A 118 -7.51 -5.42 11.46
N LYS A 119 -7.85 -4.70 10.40
CA LYS A 119 -9.24 -4.42 10.02
C LYS A 119 -9.45 -4.61 8.52
N SER A 120 -10.68 -4.97 8.16
CA SER A 120 -11.15 -5.06 6.78
C SER A 120 -12.44 -4.24 6.64
N THR A 121 -12.47 -3.32 5.69
CA THR A 121 -13.60 -2.43 5.45
C THR A 121 -14.15 -2.66 4.04
N PRO A 122 -15.19 -3.49 3.88
CA PRO A 122 -15.83 -3.70 2.59
C PRO A 122 -16.61 -2.46 2.16
N THR A 123 -16.52 -2.12 0.89
CA THR A 123 -17.24 -0.99 0.27
C THR A 123 -17.83 -1.33 -1.09
N GLY A 124 -17.69 -2.58 -1.56
CA GLY A 124 -18.18 -3.05 -2.86
C GLY A 124 -19.70 -3.13 -2.95
N LEU A 125 -20.24 -4.04 -3.77
CA LEU A 125 -21.68 -4.18 -4.03
C LEU A 125 -22.55 -3.94 -2.76
N PHE A 126 -23.42 -2.92 -2.81
CA PHE A 126 -24.28 -2.42 -1.72
C PHE A 126 -23.58 -1.91 -0.45
N GLY A 127 -22.27 -1.63 -0.49
CA GLY A 127 -21.48 -1.18 0.65
C GLY A 127 -21.06 -2.31 1.61
N TYR A 128 -21.31 -3.57 1.26
CA TYR A 128 -21.04 -4.74 2.13
C TYR A 128 -20.21 -5.84 1.46
N TRP A 129 -20.07 -5.83 0.13
CA TRP A 129 -19.25 -6.83 -0.56
C TRP A 129 -17.76 -6.45 -0.55
N GLY A 130 -16.89 -7.42 -0.23
CA GLY A 130 -15.46 -7.19 0.00
C GLY A 130 -14.57 -7.11 -1.26
N ASN A 131 -15.13 -7.00 -2.47
CA ASN A 131 -14.33 -6.89 -3.70
C ASN A 131 -13.72 -5.49 -3.91
N LYS A 132 -14.18 -4.50 -3.13
CA LYS A 132 -13.68 -3.13 -3.04
C LYS A 132 -13.65 -2.71 -1.58
N GLY A 133 -12.77 -1.78 -1.24
CA GLY A 133 -12.60 -1.26 0.11
C GLY A 133 -11.15 -1.21 0.53
N GLY A 134 -10.90 -1.41 1.83
CA GLY A 134 -9.58 -1.31 2.41
C GLY A 134 -9.30 -2.41 3.41
N VAL A 135 -8.03 -2.78 3.53
CA VAL A 135 -7.51 -3.60 4.63
C VAL A 135 -6.42 -2.81 5.35
N ASN A 136 -6.37 -2.93 6.67
CA ASN A 136 -5.52 -2.12 7.54
C ASN A 136 -4.73 -2.97 8.53
N ILE A 137 -3.48 -2.58 8.78
CA ILE A 137 -2.67 -3.01 9.91
C ILE A 137 -2.31 -1.76 10.73
N CYS A 138 -2.73 -1.74 11.99
CA CYS A 138 -2.37 -0.72 12.97
C CYS A 138 -1.34 -1.34 13.94
N LEU A 139 -0.21 -0.66 14.13
CA LEU A 139 0.88 -1.15 14.98
C LEU A 139 1.57 -0.03 15.76
N LYS A 140 2.27 -0.39 16.84
CA LYS A 140 3.36 0.42 17.40
C LYS A 140 4.68 -0.08 16.88
N LEU A 141 5.54 0.86 16.49
CA LEU A 141 6.92 0.60 16.09
C LEU A 141 7.84 1.54 16.88
N TYR A 142 8.68 0.99 17.75
CA TYR A 142 9.54 1.78 18.65
C TYR A 142 8.77 2.87 19.45
N GLY A 143 7.50 2.62 19.76
CA GLY A 143 6.62 3.54 20.48
C GLY A 143 5.77 4.46 19.60
N TYR A 144 6.07 4.57 18.30
CA TYR A 144 5.28 5.36 17.35
C TYR A 144 4.10 4.57 16.81
N TYR A 145 2.94 5.20 16.72
CA TYR A 145 1.72 4.63 16.13
C TYR A 145 1.77 4.73 14.61
N ILE A 146 1.64 3.59 13.92
CA ILE A 146 1.68 3.51 12.46
C ILE A 146 0.43 2.79 11.97
N SER A 147 -0.24 3.39 10.99
CA SER A 147 -1.39 2.81 10.29
C SER A 147 -1.03 2.55 8.83
N ILE A 148 -1.23 1.32 8.38
CA ILE A 148 -0.90 0.87 7.02
C ILE A 148 -2.18 0.42 6.34
N VAL A 149 -2.57 1.07 5.26
CA VAL A 149 -3.82 0.83 4.53
C VAL A 149 -3.52 0.45 3.09
N ASN A 150 -3.98 -0.73 2.68
CA ASN A 150 -4.08 -1.13 1.27
C ASN A 150 -5.54 -1.05 0.84
N CYS A 151 -5.83 -0.35 -0.26
CA CYS A 151 -7.18 -0.19 -0.78
C CYS A 151 -7.36 -0.65 -2.24
N HIS A 152 -8.61 -0.90 -2.60
CA HIS A 152 -9.06 -1.11 -3.96
C HIS A 152 -10.38 -0.34 -4.14
N LEU A 153 -10.30 0.83 -4.76
CA LEU A 153 -11.42 1.77 -4.88
C LEU A 153 -12.21 1.54 -6.21
N PRO A 154 -13.42 2.10 -6.33
CA PRO A 154 -14.28 1.91 -7.50
C PRO A 154 -13.61 2.27 -8.84
N PRO A 155 -13.74 1.42 -9.87
CA PRO A 155 -13.16 1.67 -11.18
C PRO A 155 -14.00 2.66 -11.98
N HIS A 156 -13.54 2.97 -13.20
CA HIS A 156 -14.15 3.87 -14.18
C HIS A 156 -13.97 5.36 -13.88
N MET A 157 -13.85 6.13 -14.96
CA MET A 157 -13.56 7.57 -14.92
C MET A 157 -14.64 8.36 -14.19
N ALA A 158 -15.92 8.03 -14.40
CA ALA A 158 -17.07 8.71 -13.84
C ALA A 158 -17.24 8.55 -12.31
N ASN A 159 -16.62 7.53 -11.69
CA ASN A 159 -16.85 7.20 -10.28
C ASN A 159 -15.92 7.96 -9.32
N ASN A 160 -15.60 9.22 -9.62
CA ASN A 160 -14.67 10.00 -8.81
C ASN A 160 -15.20 10.24 -7.40
N ASP A 161 -16.43 10.72 -7.29
CA ASP A 161 -17.05 11.02 -5.99
C ASP A 161 -17.21 9.75 -5.14
N GLN A 162 -17.52 8.62 -5.79
CA GLN A 162 -17.60 7.32 -5.12
C GLN A 162 -16.24 6.87 -4.54
N ARG A 163 -15.12 7.19 -5.20
CA ARG A 163 -13.78 6.90 -4.65
C ARG A 163 -13.51 7.71 -3.39
N LEU A 164 -13.95 8.98 -3.35
CA LEU A 164 -13.82 9.83 -2.16
C LEU A 164 -14.70 9.32 -1.02
N GLU A 165 -15.96 8.97 -1.30
CA GLU A 165 -16.84 8.33 -0.30
C GLU A 165 -16.24 7.04 0.29
N HIS A 166 -15.64 6.20 -0.55
CA HIS A 166 -14.97 4.99 -0.09
C HIS A 166 -13.72 5.28 0.74
N PHE A 167 -12.96 6.33 0.39
CA PHE A 167 -11.81 6.79 1.18
C PHE A 167 -12.26 7.19 2.59
N ASP A 168 -13.28 8.05 2.71
CA ASP A 168 -13.83 8.51 3.98
C ASP A 168 -14.35 7.33 4.82
N ARG A 169 -15.12 6.45 4.19
CA ARG A 169 -15.66 5.23 4.81
C ARG A 169 -14.55 4.33 5.38
N ILE A 170 -13.46 4.14 4.64
CA ILE A 170 -12.33 3.34 5.12
C ILE A 170 -11.71 4.04 6.33
N LEU A 171 -11.46 5.35 6.25
CA LEU A 171 -10.84 6.12 7.32
C LEU A 171 -11.67 6.08 8.62
N GLU A 172 -12.96 6.35 8.54
CA GLU A 172 -13.88 6.34 9.69
C GLU A 172 -13.91 4.99 10.41
N MET A 173 -13.88 3.90 9.65
CA MET A 173 -13.90 2.54 10.20
C MET A 173 -12.59 2.15 10.91
N GLN A 174 -11.53 2.94 10.77
CA GLN A 174 -10.28 2.70 11.49
C GLN A 174 -10.34 3.17 12.95
N ASN A 175 -11.33 3.96 13.35
CA ASN A 175 -11.45 4.44 14.73
C ASN A 175 -11.65 3.30 15.73
N PHE A 176 -11.01 3.41 16.89
CA PHE A 176 -11.00 2.40 17.95
C PHE A 176 -11.75 2.90 19.17
N GLU A 177 -13.09 2.86 19.13
CA GLU A 177 -13.89 3.26 20.29
C GLU A 177 -13.62 2.33 21.49
N GLY A 178 -13.26 2.93 22.63
CA GLY A 178 -13.06 2.20 23.89
C GLY A 178 -11.75 1.42 24.00
N GLN A 179 -10.80 1.58 23.06
CA GLN A 179 -9.47 1.00 23.17
C GLN A 179 -8.41 2.09 23.39
N ASP A 180 -7.27 1.73 23.98
CA ASP A 180 -6.11 2.62 24.14
C ASP A 180 -5.29 2.73 22.84
N ILE A 181 -5.98 3.01 21.74
CA ILE A 181 -5.42 3.23 20.41
C ILE A 181 -5.94 4.60 19.92
N PRO A 182 -5.05 5.54 19.54
CA PRO A 182 -5.44 6.83 19.00
C PRO A 182 -6.33 6.74 17.76
N ASN A 183 -6.98 7.84 17.40
CA ASN A 183 -7.64 7.95 16.10
C ASN A 183 -6.60 7.76 14.98
N ILE A 184 -7.00 7.21 13.82
CA ILE A 184 -6.09 7.06 12.68
C ILE A 184 -5.39 8.37 12.29
N LEU A 185 -6.10 9.50 12.39
CA LEU A 185 -5.56 10.83 12.08
C LEU A 185 -4.56 11.35 13.12
N ASP A 186 -4.51 10.75 14.30
CA ASP A 186 -3.54 11.06 15.37
C ASP A 186 -2.31 10.14 15.34
N HIS A 187 -2.19 9.25 14.34
CA HIS A 187 -1.03 8.37 14.21
C HIS A 187 0.20 9.15 13.72
N ASP A 188 1.38 8.74 14.18
CA ASP A 188 2.66 9.34 13.79
C ASP A 188 2.98 9.12 12.29
N LEU A 189 2.47 8.03 11.70
CA LEU A 189 2.61 7.74 10.27
C LEU A 189 1.38 6.98 9.73
N ILE A 190 0.84 7.47 8.62
CA ILE A 190 -0.20 6.78 7.84
C ILE A 190 0.37 6.45 6.47
N LEU A 191 0.50 5.16 6.15
CA LEU A 191 0.81 4.69 4.81
C LEU A 191 -0.50 4.28 4.12
N TRP A 192 -0.98 5.11 3.21
CA TRP A 192 -2.20 4.84 2.44
C TRP A 192 -1.87 4.60 0.98
N PHE A 193 -2.14 3.40 0.48
CA PHE A 193 -1.80 3.00 -0.89
C PHE A 193 -2.77 1.93 -1.41
N GLY A 194 -2.60 1.53 -2.67
CA GLY A 194 -3.43 0.49 -3.27
C GLY A 194 -3.72 0.75 -4.75
N ASP A 195 -4.75 0.08 -5.27
CA ASP A 195 -5.38 0.46 -6.54
C ASP A 195 -6.50 1.48 -6.26
N MET A 196 -6.09 2.74 -6.20
CA MET A 196 -7.00 3.86 -5.92
C MET A 196 -7.91 4.20 -7.11
N ASN A 197 -7.67 3.62 -8.29
CA ASN A 197 -8.51 3.75 -9.48
C ASN A 197 -8.83 5.17 -10.00
N PHE A 198 -8.15 6.21 -9.50
CA PHE A 198 -8.20 7.56 -10.09
C PHE A 198 -7.67 7.54 -11.53
N ARG A 199 -8.27 8.35 -12.39
CA ARG A 199 -7.97 8.38 -13.84
C ARG A 199 -7.43 9.74 -14.24
N ILE A 200 -6.70 9.77 -15.35
CA ILE A 200 -6.37 11.02 -16.04
C ILE A 200 -7.63 11.49 -16.76
N ASP A 201 -8.12 12.67 -16.38
CA ASP A 201 -9.31 13.29 -16.95
C ASP A 201 -9.04 13.82 -18.38
N ASP A 202 -10.12 13.91 -19.15
CA ASP A 202 -10.20 13.91 -20.61
C ASP A 202 -9.19 14.79 -21.39
N PHE A 203 -8.09 14.17 -21.87
CA PHE A 203 -7.25 14.67 -22.96
C PHE A 203 -7.49 13.95 -24.30
N GLY A 204 -8.38 12.95 -24.33
CA GLY A 204 -8.43 11.96 -25.41
C GLY A 204 -7.20 11.04 -25.46
N LEU A 205 -7.40 9.82 -25.98
CA LEU A 205 -6.39 8.75 -25.97
C LEU A 205 -5.11 9.12 -26.76
N HIS A 206 -5.23 9.94 -27.80
CA HIS A 206 -4.10 10.38 -28.62
C HIS A 206 -3.09 11.19 -27.81
N PHE A 207 -3.55 12.19 -27.06
CA PHE A 207 -2.69 13.03 -26.24
C PHE A 207 -1.98 12.22 -25.15
N VAL A 208 -2.70 11.31 -24.50
CA VAL A 208 -2.12 10.42 -23.49
C VAL A 208 -0.99 9.57 -24.10
N ARG A 209 -1.23 8.95 -25.25
CA ARG A 209 -0.23 8.13 -25.96
C ARG A 209 0.99 8.95 -26.36
N GLU A 210 0.80 10.16 -26.89
CA GLU A 210 1.91 11.03 -27.30
C GLU A 210 2.72 11.52 -26.10
N SER A 211 2.06 11.87 -25.00
CA SER A 211 2.72 12.27 -23.75
C SER A 211 3.54 11.13 -23.16
N ILE A 212 3.02 9.89 -23.19
CA ILE A 212 3.75 8.70 -22.76
C ILE A 212 4.98 8.48 -23.65
N LYS A 213 4.81 8.54 -24.97
CA LYS A 213 5.88 8.35 -25.95
C LYS A 213 7.01 9.37 -25.78
N ASN A 214 6.67 10.63 -25.55
CA ASN A 214 7.63 11.73 -25.36
C ASN A 214 8.14 11.87 -23.92
N ARG A 215 7.67 11.01 -23.00
CA ARG A 215 7.98 11.06 -21.55
C ARG A 215 7.60 12.40 -20.88
N CYS A 216 6.59 13.07 -21.41
CA CYS A 216 6.01 14.30 -20.88
C CYS A 216 4.90 13.97 -19.87
N TYR A 217 5.25 13.36 -18.75
CA TYR A 217 4.26 12.88 -17.77
C TYR A 217 3.61 14.00 -16.96
N SER A 218 4.30 15.13 -16.78
CA SER A 218 3.80 16.30 -16.05
C SER A 218 2.41 16.73 -16.52
N ASP A 219 2.21 16.75 -17.83
CA ASP A 219 0.98 17.24 -18.45
C ASP A 219 -0.19 16.30 -18.15
N LEU A 220 0.08 15.00 -18.01
CA LEU A 220 -0.91 14.00 -17.61
C LEU A 220 -1.37 14.21 -16.16
N TRP A 221 -0.43 14.56 -15.28
CA TRP A 221 -0.70 14.73 -13.84
C TRP A 221 -1.53 15.97 -13.54
N GLU A 222 -1.53 16.99 -14.42
CA GLU A 222 -2.44 18.14 -14.28
C GLU A 222 -3.92 17.75 -14.34
N LYS A 223 -4.23 16.64 -15.04
CA LYS A 223 -5.56 16.07 -15.17
C LYS A 223 -5.76 14.80 -14.35
N ASP A 224 -4.79 14.37 -13.57
CA ASP A 224 -4.97 13.24 -12.67
C ASP A 224 -6.01 13.57 -11.60
N GLN A 225 -7.05 12.75 -11.48
CA GLN A 225 -8.17 13.01 -10.59
C GLN A 225 -7.77 13.03 -9.10
N LEU A 226 -6.77 12.23 -8.68
CA LEU A 226 -6.28 12.27 -7.30
C LEU A 226 -5.55 13.60 -7.03
N SER A 227 -4.69 14.02 -7.96
CA SER A 227 -3.98 15.30 -7.92
C SER A 227 -4.96 16.49 -7.90
N ILE A 228 -6.06 16.41 -8.64
CA ILE A 228 -7.15 17.38 -8.58
C ILE A 228 -7.87 17.32 -7.21
N ALA A 229 -8.19 16.13 -6.70
CA ALA A 229 -8.87 15.96 -5.42
C ALA A 229 -8.05 16.55 -4.26
N LYS A 230 -6.75 16.26 -4.17
CA LYS A 230 -5.83 16.81 -3.15
C LYS A 230 -5.75 18.35 -3.14
N ARG A 231 -6.02 19.00 -4.29
CA ARG A 231 -6.08 20.47 -4.36
C ARG A 231 -7.32 21.04 -3.68
N HIS A 232 -8.44 20.31 -3.67
CA HIS A 232 -9.72 20.80 -3.19
C HIS A 232 -10.11 20.24 -1.82
N ASP A 233 -9.72 19.01 -1.53
CA ASP A 233 -9.99 18.31 -0.27
C ASP A 233 -8.89 18.58 0.77
N PRO A 234 -9.20 19.20 1.92
CA PRO A 234 -8.21 19.53 2.93
C PRO A 234 -7.54 18.30 3.56
N LEU A 235 -8.28 17.21 3.74
CA LEU A 235 -7.76 16.01 4.40
C LEU A 235 -6.80 15.25 3.47
N LEU A 236 -7.19 15.06 2.21
CA LEU A 236 -6.31 14.45 1.21
C LEU A 236 -5.04 15.27 0.95
N ARG A 237 -5.10 16.59 1.15
CA ARG A 237 -3.93 17.47 1.02
C ARG A 237 -2.83 17.17 2.05
N GLU A 238 -3.19 16.68 3.23
CA GLU A 238 -2.22 16.31 4.27
C GLU A 238 -1.39 15.08 3.89
N PHE A 239 -1.89 14.24 2.98
CA PHE A 239 -1.13 13.09 2.47
C PHE A 239 -0.05 13.53 1.49
N GLN A 240 1.17 13.06 1.71
CA GLN A 240 2.31 13.33 0.83
C GLN A 240 2.48 12.21 -0.20
N GLU A 241 2.74 12.58 -1.45
CA GLU A 241 3.03 11.65 -2.54
C GLU A 241 4.34 12.06 -3.21
N GLY A 242 5.20 11.09 -3.52
CA GLY A 242 6.46 11.34 -4.20
C GLY A 242 6.26 11.78 -5.67
N PRO A 243 7.31 12.29 -6.33
CA PRO A 243 7.22 12.70 -7.72
C PRO A 243 6.92 11.51 -8.65
N LEU A 244 5.89 11.67 -9.49
CA LEU A 244 5.45 10.67 -10.47
C LEU A 244 6.34 10.74 -11.73
N LEU A 245 7.51 10.10 -11.66
CA LEU A 245 8.53 10.08 -12.73
C LEU A 245 8.45 8.82 -13.64
N PHE A 246 7.31 8.14 -13.63
CA PHE A 246 7.08 6.89 -14.34
C PHE A 246 5.78 6.99 -15.17
N PRO A 247 5.63 6.20 -16.25
CA PRO A 247 4.43 6.28 -17.08
C PRO A 247 3.21 5.66 -16.36
N PRO A 248 1.97 5.97 -16.76
CA PRO A 248 0.76 5.42 -16.14
C PRO A 248 0.79 3.88 -16.01
N THR A 249 0.37 3.35 -14.88
CA THR A 249 0.47 1.90 -14.57
C THR A 249 -0.74 1.08 -15.02
N TYR A 250 -1.67 1.68 -15.76
CA TYR A 250 -2.87 1.03 -16.28
C TYR A 250 -3.37 1.73 -17.57
N LYS A 251 -3.92 1.01 -18.57
CA LYS A 251 -4.14 -0.44 -18.68
C LYS A 251 -3.19 -1.04 -19.72
N PHE A 252 -2.68 -2.24 -19.46
CA PHE A 252 -1.84 -3.00 -20.39
C PHE A 252 -2.61 -4.16 -21.03
N ASP A 253 -2.16 -4.56 -22.22
CA ASP A 253 -2.52 -5.86 -22.80
C ASP A 253 -2.01 -6.99 -21.88
N LYS A 254 -2.78 -8.08 -21.75
CA LYS A 254 -2.39 -9.21 -20.89
C LYS A 254 -1.04 -9.77 -21.32
N ASN A 255 -0.16 -10.02 -20.35
CA ASN A 255 1.20 -10.55 -20.57
C ASN A 255 2.09 -9.66 -21.46
N SER A 256 1.85 -8.35 -21.45
CA SER A 256 2.59 -7.37 -22.27
C SER A 256 2.81 -6.07 -21.49
N ASN A 257 3.84 -5.33 -21.87
CA ASN A 257 4.06 -3.95 -21.43
C ASN A 257 3.44 -2.92 -22.39
N ASN A 258 2.72 -3.38 -23.41
CA ASN A 258 2.00 -2.51 -24.32
C ASN A 258 0.70 -2.05 -23.66
N TYR A 259 0.44 -0.74 -23.72
CA TYR A 259 -0.87 -0.21 -23.32
C TYR A 259 -1.98 -0.80 -24.18
N ASP A 260 -3.13 -1.04 -23.55
CA ASP A 260 -4.31 -1.69 -24.12
C ASP A 260 -4.59 -1.21 -25.55
N THR A 261 -4.52 -2.15 -26.49
CA THR A 261 -4.68 -1.91 -27.93
C THR A 261 -6.10 -2.16 -28.42
N SER A 262 -7.01 -2.61 -27.55
CA SER A 262 -8.41 -2.83 -27.93
C SER A 262 -9.07 -1.54 -28.46
N GLU A 263 -9.85 -1.69 -29.53
CA GLU A 263 -10.77 -0.65 -29.99
C GLU A 263 -11.86 -0.47 -28.91
N LYS A 264 -12.08 0.77 -28.50
CA LYS A 264 -13.15 1.16 -27.56
C LYS A 264 -14.33 1.75 -28.32
#